data_AF-A0AAX2RAT4-F1
#
_entry.id   AF-A0AAX2RAT4-F1
#
_cell.length_a   1.000
_cell.length_b   1.000
_cell.length_c   1.000
_cell.angle_alpha   90.00
_cell.angle_beta   90.00
_cell.angle_gamma   90.00
#
_symmetry.space_group_name_H-M   'P 1'
#
loop_
_entity.id
_entity.type
_entity.pdbx_description
1 polymer ?
#
loop_
_entity_poly.entity_id
_entity_poly.type
_entity_poly.pdbx_seq_one_letter_code
_entity_poly.pdbx_strand_id
1 'polypeptide(L)'
;MKRSILFLVMSTISFGVAEMTLAHDRPDYFEIRSGQGQLNPSPSMVFTADGRTVSYFSRGRDIDPMPPSSYVGIGKYTADLTGTYRQHVDMVKATLSSRKIPQIREINKGSVLVYSFDKDGHHYEGTYNYQFDDQFNENLSVLYDLAHDLLARGTHEINFRPEFSVRSTADHLVVDVTFANDGKQDVAIDGPDRWSPDLARPDVQYMEISGGNKLVGFDVRLVSKYLNDASRRNRREIVVKPGHPEKMEFLVPYADLTYDANSPMRRVEPGTYVFAGKMNVDILRPQEMDGRIFTPTNRLENVNLTGK
;
A
#
# COMPACT_ATOMS: atom_id res chain seq x y z
N MET A 1 53.77 11.12 -0.89
CA MET A 1 52.73 12.08 -0.41
C MET A 1 51.87 12.43 -1.63
N LYS A 2 50.54 12.32 -1.71
CA LYS A 2 49.47 12.14 -0.72
C LYS A 2 48.45 11.13 -1.25
N ARG A 3 47.85 10.35 -0.33
CA ARG A 3 46.63 9.56 -0.51
C ARG A 3 45.44 10.50 -0.64
N SER A 4 44.48 10.16 -1.50
CA SER A 4 43.09 10.63 -1.37
C SER A 4 42.17 9.45 -1.64
N ILE A 5 41.69 8.88 -0.54
CA ILE A 5 40.64 7.86 -0.48
C ILE A 5 39.32 8.61 -0.65
N LEU A 6 38.54 8.21 -1.66
CA LEU A 6 37.17 8.70 -1.86
C LEU A 6 36.27 7.94 -0.87
N PHE A 7 35.79 8.64 0.17
CA PHE A 7 34.73 8.13 1.02
C PHE A 7 33.39 8.32 0.30
N LEU A 8 32.81 7.23 -0.20
CA LEU A 8 31.42 7.18 -0.60
C LEU A 8 30.59 6.96 0.66
N VAL A 9 29.99 8.02 1.20
CA VAL A 9 29.00 7.91 2.28
C VAL A 9 27.67 7.55 1.62
N MET A 10 27.35 6.26 1.59
CA MET A 10 25.98 5.77 1.36
C MET A 10 25.16 6.12 2.60
N SER A 11 24.42 7.22 2.52
CA SER A 11 23.42 7.58 3.53
C SER A 11 22.17 6.72 3.31
N THR A 12 22.17 5.49 3.83
CA THR A 12 20.94 4.73 4.06
C THR A 12 20.19 5.40 5.20
N ILE A 13 19.23 6.25 4.87
CA ILE A 13 18.32 6.85 5.85
C ILE A 13 17.32 5.77 6.24
N SER A 14 17.68 5.01 7.26
CA SER A 14 16.93 3.92 7.85
C SER A 14 15.98 4.46 8.93
N PHE A 15 14.93 5.18 8.55
CA PHE A 15 13.88 5.60 9.49
C PHE A 15 12.64 4.71 9.39
N GLY A 16 12.87 3.43 9.63
CA GLY A 16 11.97 2.54 10.39
C GLY A 16 12.73 1.82 11.51
N VAL A 17 14.07 1.86 11.48
CA VAL A 17 14.94 0.98 12.26
C VAL A 17 14.87 1.25 13.77
N ALA A 18 14.52 2.46 14.21
CA ALA A 18 14.61 2.81 15.63
C ALA A 18 13.59 2.08 16.53
N GLU A 19 12.33 1.90 16.10
CA GLU A 19 11.39 0.99 16.79
C GLU A 19 11.58 -0.47 16.36
N MET A 20 12.04 -0.73 15.13
CA MET A 20 12.30 -2.09 14.63
C MET A 20 13.47 -2.79 15.34
N THR A 21 14.42 -2.03 15.90
CA THR A 21 15.49 -2.57 16.75
C THR A 21 14.96 -2.93 18.14
N LEU A 22 13.92 -2.24 18.62
CA LEU A 22 13.29 -2.51 19.91
C LEU A 22 12.37 -3.74 19.89
N ALA A 23 11.94 -4.21 18.72
CA ALA A 23 11.15 -5.44 18.57
C ALA A 23 12.01 -6.73 18.68
N HIS A 24 13.30 -6.65 18.31
CA HIS A 24 14.26 -7.77 18.43
C HIS A 24 14.56 -8.16 19.89
N ASP A 25 14.29 -7.28 20.86
CA ASP A 25 14.57 -7.52 22.28
C ASP A 25 13.35 -8.06 23.06
N ARG A 26 12.23 -8.39 22.39
CA ARG A 26 11.00 -8.88 23.05
C ARG A 26 10.93 -10.41 23.09
N PRO A 27 10.54 -11.03 24.23
CA PRO A 27 10.23 -12.45 24.28
C PRO A 27 9.16 -12.84 23.24
N ASP A 28 9.34 -13.97 22.56
CA ASP A 28 8.43 -14.56 21.56
C ASP A 28 8.24 -13.80 20.23
N TYR A 29 9.17 -12.90 19.88
CA TYR A 29 9.16 -12.16 18.62
C TYR A 29 8.92 -13.06 17.40
N PHE A 30 8.03 -12.58 16.51
CA PHE A 30 7.72 -13.18 15.21
C PHE A 30 7.46 -12.08 14.20
N GLU A 31 8.17 -12.11 13.08
CA GLU A 31 7.97 -11.23 11.94
C GLU A 31 7.90 -12.03 10.65
N ILE A 32 6.92 -11.72 9.82
CA ILE A 32 6.84 -12.13 8.43
C ILE A 32 6.66 -10.91 7.55
N ARG A 33 7.48 -10.80 6.49
CA ARG A 33 7.38 -9.72 5.51
C ARG A 33 7.57 -10.15 4.07
N SER A 34 7.12 -9.32 3.13
CA SER A 34 7.42 -9.47 1.69
C SER A 34 8.93 -9.44 1.41
N GLY A 35 9.40 -10.34 0.54
CA GLY A 35 10.80 -10.43 0.13
C GLY A 35 11.15 -9.74 -1.19
N GLN A 36 12.42 -9.83 -1.58
CA GLN A 36 13.00 -9.19 -2.78
C GLN A 36 12.39 -9.76 -4.07
N GLY A 37 11.80 -8.90 -4.92
CA GLY A 37 11.22 -9.30 -6.22
C GLY A 37 9.73 -9.00 -6.40
N GLN A 38 9.04 -8.50 -5.37
CA GLN A 38 7.71 -7.89 -5.54
C GLN A 38 7.88 -6.43 -5.99
N LEU A 39 7.53 -6.15 -7.25
CA LEU A 39 7.50 -4.78 -7.79
C LEU A 39 6.34 -4.01 -7.13
N ASN A 40 6.66 -3.19 -6.14
CA ASN A 40 5.73 -2.39 -5.31
C ASN A 40 4.77 -3.23 -4.43
N PRO A 41 4.65 -2.93 -3.12
CA PRO A 41 4.91 -1.61 -2.54
C PRO A 41 5.81 -1.60 -1.30
N SER A 42 6.35 -0.40 -1.03
CA SER A 42 6.82 0.03 0.28
C SER A 42 5.60 0.45 1.14
N PRO A 43 5.72 0.53 2.49
CA PRO A 43 6.68 -0.24 3.30
C PRO A 43 6.52 -1.76 3.03
N SER A 44 7.16 -2.70 3.72
CA SER A 44 6.93 -4.16 3.46
C SER A 44 5.68 -4.67 4.19
N MET A 45 4.86 -5.57 3.62
CA MET A 45 3.74 -6.13 4.39
C MET A 45 4.33 -6.76 5.66
N VAL A 46 3.69 -6.62 6.82
CA VAL A 46 4.22 -7.20 8.05
C VAL A 46 3.12 -7.90 8.84
N PHE A 47 3.35 -9.17 9.18
CA PHE A 47 2.73 -9.80 10.33
C PHE A 47 3.72 -9.77 11.48
N THR A 48 3.31 -9.24 12.62
CA THR A 48 4.11 -9.29 13.84
C THR A 48 3.33 -9.93 14.98
N ALA A 49 4.03 -10.67 15.83
CA ALA A 49 3.51 -11.05 17.14
C ALA A 49 4.53 -10.76 18.24
N ASP A 50 4.08 -10.19 19.36
CA ASP A 50 4.92 -9.78 20.50
C ASP A 50 4.57 -10.49 21.80
N GLY A 51 4.18 -11.76 21.69
CA GLY A 51 3.78 -12.62 22.81
C GLY A 51 2.36 -12.36 23.33
N ARG A 52 1.83 -11.15 23.16
CA ARG A 52 0.46 -10.77 23.56
C ARG A 52 -0.45 -10.39 22.40
N THR A 53 0.07 -9.72 21.38
CA THR A 53 -0.75 -9.18 20.30
C THR A 53 -0.24 -9.70 18.97
N VAL A 54 -1.16 -10.02 18.06
CA VAL A 54 -0.85 -10.21 16.64
C VAL A 54 -1.26 -8.94 15.90
N SER A 55 -0.38 -8.45 15.03
CA SER A 55 -0.64 -7.29 14.18
C SER A 55 -0.46 -7.66 12.72
N TYR A 56 -1.33 -7.12 11.89
CA TYR A 56 -1.29 -7.23 10.44
C TYR A 56 -1.34 -5.85 9.80
N PHE A 57 -0.39 -5.58 8.93
CA PHE A 57 -0.37 -4.38 8.10
C PHE A 57 -0.80 -4.71 6.67
N SER A 58 -2.05 -4.36 6.30
CA SER A 58 -2.60 -4.53 4.95
C SER A 58 -2.30 -3.32 4.07
N ARG A 59 -2.12 -3.56 2.76
CA ARG A 59 -1.85 -2.50 1.77
C ARG A 59 -2.75 -2.52 0.54
N GLY A 60 -3.86 -3.25 0.58
CA GLY A 60 -4.81 -3.33 -0.55
C GLY A 60 -4.24 -4.00 -1.82
N ARG A 61 -3.00 -4.50 -1.76
CA ARG A 61 -2.37 -5.47 -2.67
C ARG A 61 -1.74 -6.54 -1.80
N ASP A 62 -2.60 -7.22 -1.07
CA ASP A 62 -2.15 -8.24 -0.16
C ASP A 62 -1.73 -9.46 -0.98
N ILE A 63 -0.55 -10.02 -0.63
CA ILE A 63 0.18 -11.16 -1.20
C ILE A 63 -0.57 -11.82 -2.36
N ASP A 64 -0.05 -11.81 -3.58
CA ASP A 64 -0.50 -12.80 -4.57
C ASP A 64 0.05 -14.18 -4.12
N PRO A 65 -0.77 -15.21 -3.84
CA PRO A 65 -2.21 -15.37 -4.08
C PRO A 65 -3.03 -15.46 -2.77
N MET A 66 -3.32 -14.33 -2.15
CA MET A 66 -4.41 -14.15 -1.19
C MET A 66 -5.69 -14.03 -2.00
N PRO A 67 -6.83 -14.53 -1.49
CA PRO A 67 -8.12 -14.09 -1.98
C PRO A 67 -8.12 -12.56 -2.09
N PRO A 68 -8.57 -11.99 -3.22
CA PRO A 68 -8.66 -10.54 -3.37
C PRO A 68 -9.48 -9.98 -2.22
N SER A 69 -8.85 -9.17 -1.37
CA SER A 69 -9.58 -8.43 -0.36
C SER A 69 -10.48 -7.41 -1.07
N SER A 70 -11.74 -7.29 -0.63
CA SER A 70 -12.59 -6.17 -1.03
C SER A 70 -12.09 -4.83 -0.45
N TYR A 71 -11.10 -4.89 0.44
CA TYR A 71 -10.46 -3.73 1.01
C TYR A 71 -9.46 -3.09 0.04
N VAL A 72 -9.77 -1.86 -0.34
CA VAL A 72 -8.95 -1.03 -1.21
C VAL A 72 -8.47 0.16 -0.37
N GLY A 73 -7.37 -0.04 0.35
CA GLY A 73 -6.84 0.93 1.31
C GLY A 73 -5.55 0.44 1.98
N ILE A 74 -5.20 1.04 3.12
CA ILE A 74 -4.07 0.65 3.96
C ILE A 74 -4.50 0.64 5.41
N GLY A 75 -4.15 -0.41 6.14
CA GLY A 75 -4.54 -0.50 7.53
C GLY A 75 -3.59 -1.29 8.39
N LYS A 76 -3.71 -1.04 9.69
CA LYS A 76 -3.11 -1.82 10.76
C LYS A 76 -4.24 -2.43 11.58
N TYR A 77 -4.21 -3.75 11.66
CA TYR A 77 -5.22 -4.57 12.29
C TYR A 77 -4.58 -5.37 13.41
N THR A 78 -5.15 -5.32 14.61
CA THR A 78 -4.58 -5.99 15.78
C THR A 78 -5.60 -6.88 16.48
N ALA A 79 -5.12 -7.93 17.12
CA ALA A 79 -5.92 -8.75 18.02
C ALA A 79 -5.06 -9.36 19.12
N ASP A 80 -5.69 -9.79 20.21
CA ASP A 80 -5.01 -10.56 21.24
C ASP A 80 -4.55 -11.92 20.68
N LEU A 81 -3.27 -12.25 20.88
CA LEU A 81 -2.63 -13.49 20.47
C LEU A 81 -3.11 -14.66 21.35
N THR A 82 -4.35 -15.08 21.14
CA THR A 82 -5.01 -16.15 21.89
C THR A 82 -5.79 -17.06 20.94
N GLY A 83 -6.20 -18.24 21.42
CA GLY A 83 -6.98 -19.20 20.64
C GLY A 83 -6.37 -19.52 19.27
N THR A 84 -7.18 -19.38 18.22
CA THR A 84 -6.81 -19.67 16.83
C THR A 84 -5.61 -18.84 16.35
N TYR A 85 -5.50 -17.56 16.74
CA TYR A 85 -4.38 -16.72 16.31
C TYR A 85 -3.04 -17.25 16.84
N ARG A 86 -2.99 -17.68 18.11
CA ARG A 86 -1.78 -18.29 18.67
C ARG A 86 -1.44 -19.60 17.98
N GLN A 87 -2.45 -20.46 17.77
CA GLN A 87 -2.26 -21.73 17.06
C GLN A 87 -1.70 -21.53 15.65
N HIS A 88 -2.19 -20.54 14.90
CA HIS A 88 -1.71 -20.24 13.56
C HIS A 88 -0.26 -19.73 13.58
N VAL A 89 0.07 -18.79 14.48
CA VAL A 89 1.45 -18.29 14.61
C VAL A 89 2.42 -19.43 15.00
N ASP A 90 2.03 -20.27 15.95
CA ASP A 90 2.84 -21.42 16.38
C ASP A 90 3.03 -22.44 15.25
N MET A 91 2.00 -22.68 14.44
CA MET A 91 2.10 -23.56 13.27
C MET A 91 3.05 -22.99 12.22
N VAL A 92 3.00 -21.68 11.95
CA VAL A 92 3.93 -21.05 11.01
C VAL A 92 5.38 -21.13 11.52
N LYS A 93 5.62 -20.84 12.81
CA LYS A 93 6.94 -21.04 13.45
C LYS A 93 7.40 -22.48 13.33
N ALA A 94 6.52 -23.46 13.58
CA ALA A 94 6.84 -24.88 13.46
C ALA A 94 7.18 -25.29 12.02
N THR A 95 6.42 -24.84 11.04
CA THR A 95 6.68 -25.12 9.61
C THR A 95 8.02 -24.51 9.18
N LEU A 96 8.27 -23.24 9.46
CA LEU A 96 9.50 -22.55 9.05
C LEU A 96 10.76 -23.06 9.78
N SER A 97 10.62 -23.60 10.99
CA SER A 97 11.73 -24.23 11.74
C SER A 97 11.92 -25.71 11.45
N SER A 98 10.96 -26.38 10.78
CA SER A 98 10.98 -27.83 10.57
C SER A 98 12.14 -28.34 9.71
N ARG A 99 12.72 -27.48 8.86
CA ARG A 99 13.82 -27.83 7.96
C ARG A 99 14.65 -26.61 7.59
N LYS A 100 15.88 -26.85 7.13
CA LYS A 100 16.71 -25.81 6.55
C LYS A 100 16.12 -25.38 5.21
N ILE A 101 15.62 -24.15 5.14
CA ILE A 101 15.10 -23.54 3.92
C ILE A 101 16.28 -23.03 3.07
N PRO A 102 16.41 -23.45 1.79
CA PRO A 102 17.44 -22.93 0.91
C PRO A 102 17.28 -21.43 0.70
N GLN A 103 18.37 -20.68 0.90
CA GLN A 103 18.38 -19.24 0.66
C GLN A 103 18.41 -18.97 -0.84
N ILE A 104 17.31 -18.48 -1.39
CA ILE A 104 17.25 -18.03 -2.79
C ILE A 104 17.66 -16.56 -2.84
N ARG A 105 18.79 -16.26 -3.48
CA ARG A 105 19.31 -14.89 -3.67
C ARG A 105 18.95 -14.31 -5.04
N GLU A 106 17.88 -14.79 -5.65
CA GLU A 106 17.47 -14.40 -7.00
C GLU A 106 16.36 -13.34 -6.94
N ILE A 107 16.56 -12.26 -7.70
CA ILE A 107 15.60 -11.16 -7.86
C ILE A 107 14.51 -11.62 -8.85
N ASN A 108 13.24 -11.32 -8.57
CA ASN A 108 12.07 -11.55 -9.44
C ASN A 108 11.60 -13.02 -9.63
N LYS A 109 11.76 -13.91 -8.64
CA LYS A 109 11.20 -15.29 -8.71
C LYS A 109 9.90 -15.50 -7.91
N GLY A 110 8.97 -14.55 -7.96
CA GLY A 110 7.63 -14.72 -7.38
C GLY A 110 7.51 -14.29 -5.92
N SER A 111 6.44 -14.72 -5.24
CA SER A 111 6.16 -14.33 -3.85
C SER A 111 7.21 -14.91 -2.90
N VAL A 112 7.92 -14.01 -2.25
CA VAL A 112 8.98 -14.32 -1.29
C VAL A 112 8.53 -13.86 0.09
N LEU A 113 8.68 -14.72 1.08
CA LEU A 113 8.39 -14.51 2.48
C LEU A 113 9.71 -14.44 3.25
N VAL A 114 10.00 -13.30 3.86
CA VAL A 114 11.12 -13.16 4.80
C VAL A 114 10.57 -13.37 6.20
N TYR A 115 11.25 -14.18 7.00
CA TYR A 115 10.83 -14.48 8.36
C TYR A 115 11.97 -14.26 9.36
N SER A 116 11.60 -13.88 10.58
CA SER A 116 12.49 -13.82 11.74
C SER A 116 11.68 -14.11 12.99
N PHE A 117 12.08 -15.10 13.79
CA PHE A 117 11.38 -15.45 15.03
C PHE A 117 12.22 -16.26 15.99
N ASP A 118 11.85 -16.20 17.26
CA ASP A 118 12.39 -17.08 18.30
C ASP A 118 11.45 -18.26 18.57
N LYS A 119 12.05 -19.44 18.74
CA LYS A 119 11.37 -20.67 19.14
C LYS A 119 12.34 -21.57 19.91
N ASP A 120 11.90 -22.10 21.05
CA ASP A 120 12.66 -23.06 21.87
C ASP A 120 14.11 -22.60 22.17
N GLY A 121 14.29 -21.31 22.45
CA GLY A 121 15.61 -20.71 22.74
C GLY A 121 16.53 -20.51 21.54
N HIS A 122 16.04 -20.73 20.31
CA HIS A 122 16.79 -20.56 19.08
C HIS A 122 16.17 -19.47 18.20
N HIS A 123 17.02 -18.64 17.62
CA HIS A 123 16.62 -17.64 16.64
C HIS A 123 16.60 -18.24 15.23
N TYR A 124 15.49 -18.09 14.52
CA TYR A 124 15.30 -18.52 13.15
C TYR A 124 15.07 -17.30 12.27
N GLU A 125 15.91 -17.14 11.25
CA GLU A 125 15.72 -16.12 10.22
C GLU A 125 15.97 -16.70 8.82
N GLY A 126 15.30 -16.13 7.83
CA GLY A 126 15.53 -16.54 6.46
C GLY A 126 14.52 -16.00 5.46
N THR A 127 14.54 -16.60 4.28
CA THR A 127 13.73 -16.21 3.14
C THR A 127 13.19 -17.47 2.48
N TYR A 128 11.87 -17.54 2.33
CA TYR A 128 11.13 -18.63 1.71
C TYR A 128 10.48 -18.16 0.41
N ASN A 129 10.52 -18.95 -0.65
CA ASN A 129 9.84 -18.67 -1.90
C ASN A 129 8.68 -19.64 -2.06
N TYR A 130 7.46 -19.14 -2.29
CA TYR A 130 6.27 -19.99 -2.48
C TYR A 130 6.36 -20.90 -3.71
N GLN A 131 7.28 -20.67 -4.66
CA GLN A 131 7.50 -21.59 -5.78
C GLN A 131 8.35 -22.82 -5.42
N PHE A 132 8.80 -22.92 -4.17
CA PHE A 132 9.74 -23.95 -3.76
C PHE A 132 9.08 -25.31 -3.50
N ASP A 133 7.94 -25.34 -2.81
CA ASP A 133 7.32 -26.59 -2.36
C ASP A 133 5.82 -26.40 -2.04
N ASP A 134 4.96 -26.97 -2.88
CA ASP A 134 3.49 -26.86 -2.75
C ASP A 134 2.97 -27.46 -1.43
N GLN A 135 3.51 -28.59 -0.99
CA GLN A 135 3.09 -29.23 0.26
C GLN A 135 3.51 -28.38 1.47
N PHE A 136 4.64 -27.67 1.36
CA PHE A 136 5.06 -26.73 2.38
C PHE A 136 4.21 -25.45 2.38
N ASN A 137 3.75 -25.02 1.20
CA ASN A 137 2.84 -23.88 1.06
C ASN A 137 1.49 -24.12 1.76
N GLU A 138 0.96 -25.33 1.71
CA GLU A 138 -0.29 -25.69 2.40
C GLU A 138 -0.21 -25.38 3.90
N ASN A 139 0.93 -25.64 4.55
CA ASN A 139 1.11 -25.35 5.97
C ASN A 139 1.32 -23.86 6.28
N LEU A 140 1.69 -23.05 5.27
CA LEU A 140 1.81 -21.59 5.39
C LEU A 140 0.52 -20.86 5.01
N SER A 141 -0.48 -21.58 4.49
CA SER A 141 -1.76 -21.01 4.07
C SER A 141 -2.55 -20.37 5.23
N VAL A 142 -2.29 -20.77 6.47
CA VAL A 142 -2.93 -20.15 7.66
C VAL A 142 -2.56 -18.69 7.89
N LEU A 143 -1.50 -18.19 7.24
CA LEU A 143 -1.24 -16.75 7.18
C LEU A 143 -2.36 -16.02 6.45
N TYR A 144 -2.99 -16.66 5.46
CA TYR A 144 -4.14 -16.10 4.76
C TYR A 144 -5.37 -16.01 5.66
N ASP A 145 -5.65 -17.07 6.43
CA ASP A 145 -6.76 -17.05 7.40
C ASP A 145 -6.54 -15.99 8.47
N LEU A 146 -5.30 -15.86 8.96
CA LEU A 146 -4.91 -14.84 9.92
C LEU A 146 -5.14 -13.42 9.35
N ALA A 147 -4.70 -13.18 8.12
CA ALA A 147 -4.89 -11.91 7.42
C ALA A 147 -6.38 -11.56 7.27
N HIS A 148 -7.17 -12.52 6.77
CA HIS A 148 -8.59 -12.33 6.49
C HIS A 148 -9.37 -12.04 7.75
N ASP A 149 -9.09 -12.79 8.82
CA ASP A 149 -9.81 -12.61 10.07
C ASP A 149 -9.38 -11.30 10.77
N LEU A 150 -8.10 -10.91 10.71
CA LEU A 150 -7.66 -9.60 11.21
C LEU A 150 -8.27 -8.43 10.43
N LEU A 151 -8.36 -8.53 9.11
CA LEU A 151 -9.05 -7.54 8.27
C LEU A 151 -10.54 -7.42 8.65
N ALA A 152 -11.21 -8.56 8.82
CA ALA A 152 -12.65 -8.62 9.03
C ALA A 152 -13.09 -8.31 10.47
N ARG A 153 -12.33 -8.77 11.46
CA ARG A 153 -12.72 -8.79 12.89
C ARG A 153 -11.69 -8.18 13.82
N GLY A 154 -10.46 -7.98 13.35
CA GLY A 154 -9.42 -7.34 14.15
C GLY A 154 -9.81 -5.92 14.55
N THR A 155 -9.12 -5.40 15.55
CA THR A 155 -9.21 -4.01 15.92
C THR A 155 -8.54 -3.15 14.85
N HIS A 156 -9.31 -2.24 14.25
CA HIS A 156 -8.81 -1.32 13.23
C HIS A 156 -8.06 -0.17 13.93
N GLU A 157 -6.74 -0.31 14.06
CA GLU A 157 -5.92 0.77 14.63
C GLU A 157 -5.77 1.89 13.60
N ILE A 158 -5.56 1.51 12.33
CA ILE A 158 -5.51 2.41 11.18
C ILE A 158 -6.30 1.76 10.06
N ASN A 159 -7.17 2.51 9.39
CA ASN A 159 -7.98 2.00 8.30
C ASN A 159 -8.20 3.12 7.27
N PHE A 160 -7.13 3.48 6.57
CA PHE A 160 -7.07 4.58 5.62
C PHE A 160 -7.52 4.14 4.23
N ARG A 161 -8.48 4.86 3.65
CA ARG A 161 -9.07 4.52 2.35
C ARG A 161 -9.22 5.77 1.48
N PRO A 162 -8.55 5.82 0.32
CA PRO A 162 -8.87 6.79 -0.70
C PRO A 162 -10.02 6.31 -1.58
N GLU A 163 -11.03 7.16 -1.72
CA GLU A 163 -12.13 7.00 -2.65
C GLU A 163 -12.17 8.19 -3.59
N PHE A 164 -12.77 8.02 -4.76
CA PHE A 164 -12.95 9.13 -5.68
C PHE A 164 -14.32 9.08 -6.36
N SER A 165 -14.74 10.23 -6.86
CA SER A 165 -15.87 10.36 -7.77
C SER A 165 -15.53 11.35 -8.88
N VAL A 166 -16.21 11.20 -10.02
CA VAL A 166 -15.93 11.98 -11.22
C VAL A 166 -17.22 12.57 -11.73
N ARG A 167 -17.18 13.84 -12.13
CA ARG A 167 -18.27 14.53 -12.82
C ARG A 167 -17.71 15.45 -13.90
N SER A 168 -18.51 15.74 -14.91
CA SER A 168 -18.17 16.72 -15.94
C SER A 168 -18.71 18.11 -15.59
N THR A 169 -18.00 19.12 -16.05
CA THR A 169 -18.49 20.49 -16.20
C THR A 169 -18.26 20.91 -17.66
N ALA A 170 -18.61 22.16 -18.02
CA ALA A 170 -18.40 22.66 -19.38
C ALA A 170 -16.92 22.61 -19.83
N ASP A 171 -15.97 22.82 -18.91
CA ASP A 171 -14.55 22.97 -19.26
C ASP A 171 -13.61 22.01 -18.53
N HIS A 172 -14.12 21.30 -17.50
CA HIS A 172 -13.29 20.46 -16.65
C HIS A 172 -13.91 19.08 -16.44
N LEU A 173 -13.04 18.08 -16.37
CA LEU A 173 -13.26 16.87 -15.61
C LEU A 173 -13.04 17.21 -14.14
N VAL A 174 -14.08 17.10 -13.32
CA VAL A 174 -13.95 17.30 -11.88
C VAL A 174 -13.76 15.96 -11.20
N VAL A 175 -12.69 15.85 -10.44
CA VAL A 175 -12.36 14.68 -9.64
C VAL A 175 -12.41 15.06 -8.17
N ASP A 176 -13.35 14.48 -7.45
CA ASP A 176 -13.45 14.59 -6.00
C ASP A 176 -12.76 13.37 -5.38
N VAL A 177 -11.74 13.59 -4.56
CA VAL A 177 -11.05 12.54 -3.79
C VAL A 177 -11.43 12.68 -2.33
N THR A 178 -11.89 11.60 -1.72
CA THR A 178 -12.22 11.52 -0.29
C THR A 178 -11.26 10.57 0.38
N PHE A 179 -10.54 11.05 1.39
CA PHE A 179 -9.69 10.23 2.22
C PHE A 179 -10.42 9.95 3.54
N ALA A 180 -10.75 8.68 3.79
CA ALA A 180 -11.41 8.24 5.01
C ALA A 180 -10.45 7.47 5.90
N ASN A 181 -10.68 7.52 7.20
CA ASN A 181 -9.94 6.75 8.19
C ASN A 181 -10.90 6.26 9.27
N ASP A 182 -11.20 4.96 9.26
CA ASP A 182 -12.09 4.33 10.25
C ASP A 182 -11.30 3.70 11.42
N GLY A 183 -9.99 3.97 11.48
CA GLY A 183 -9.13 3.55 12.57
C GLY A 183 -9.28 4.42 13.83
N LYS A 184 -8.31 4.32 14.72
CA LYS A 184 -8.26 5.07 15.98
C LYS A 184 -7.21 6.18 16.01
N GLN A 185 -6.25 6.15 15.08
CA GLN A 185 -5.15 7.11 15.03
C GLN A 185 -5.27 8.01 13.80
N ASP A 186 -4.85 9.27 13.92
CA ASP A 186 -4.72 10.18 12.79
C ASP A 186 -3.71 9.63 11.77
N VAL A 187 -4.02 9.78 10.49
CA VAL A 187 -3.10 9.47 9.39
C VAL A 187 -2.75 10.76 8.68
N ALA A 188 -1.45 11.02 8.48
CA ALA A 188 -0.98 12.15 7.68
C ALA A 188 -0.22 11.63 6.46
N ILE A 189 -0.52 12.18 5.29
CA ILE A 189 0.17 11.88 4.04
C ILE A 189 0.66 13.16 3.37
N ASP A 190 1.67 13.02 2.53
CA ASP A 190 2.12 14.10 1.65
C ASP A 190 0.99 14.54 0.68
N GLY A 191 0.80 15.85 0.58
CA GLY A 191 -0.24 16.45 -0.26
C GLY A 191 0.19 16.70 -1.72
N PRO A 192 -0.74 17.19 -2.55
CA PRO A 192 -0.53 17.43 -3.99
C PRO A 192 0.65 18.32 -4.40
N ASP A 193 1.27 19.09 -3.49
CA ASP A 193 2.50 19.85 -3.74
C ASP A 193 3.70 18.90 -3.96
N ARG A 194 3.60 17.64 -3.51
CA ARG A 194 4.62 16.59 -3.69
C ARG A 194 4.31 15.63 -4.83
N TRP A 195 3.08 15.65 -5.35
CA TRP A 195 2.65 14.72 -6.39
C TRP A 195 3.17 15.14 -7.76
N SER A 196 3.63 14.17 -8.55
CA SER A 196 4.22 14.39 -9.86
C SER A 196 3.21 14.11 -10.97
N PRO A 197 3.10 14.99 -11.99
CA PRO A 197 2.38 14.69 -13.21
C PRO A 197 3.21 13.86 -14.19
N ASP A 198 4.48 13.59 -13.90
CA ASP A 198 5.38 12.76 -14.71
C ASP A 198 5.82 11.52 -13.92
N LEU A 199 5.45 10.35 -14.45
CA LEU A 199 5.72 9.04 -13.86
C LEU A 199 6.93 8.35 -14.51
N ALA A 200 7.75 9.07 -15.29
CA ALA A 200 8.97 8.52 -15.89
C ALA A 200 9.97 8.02 -14.84
N ARG A 201 9.90 8.52 -13.61
CA ARG A 201 10.71 8.04 -12.49
C ARG A 201 9.87 7.15 -11.56
N PRO A 202 10.41 6.01 -11.08
CA PRO A 202 9.68 5.07 -10.23
C PRO A 202 9.49 5.56 -8.78
N ASP A 203 10.22 6.60 -8.36
CA ASP A 203 10.26 7.12 -6.99
C ASP A 203 9.40 8.39 -6.79
N VAL A 204 8.50 8.69 -7.71
CA VAL A 204 7.60 9.84 -7.57
C VAL A 204 6.32 9.45 -6.85
N GLN A 205 5.79 10.41 -6.08
CA GLN A 205 4.44 10.31 -5.53
C GLN A 205 3.43 10.78 -6.57
N TYR A 206 2.25 10.18 -6.62
CA TYR A 206 1.18 10.52 -7.56
C TYR A 206 -0.19 10.03 -7.09
N MET A 207 -1.24 10.66 -7.61
CA MET A 207 -2.59 10.10 -7.66
C MET A 207 -3.02 10.13 -9.12
N GLU A 208 -3.26 8.95 -9.70
CA GLU A 208 -3.66 8.79 -11.09
C GLU A 208 -5.08 8.22 -11.16
N ILE A 209 -5.92 8.84 -11.98
CA ILE A 209 -7.24 8.36 -12.34
C ILE A 209 -7.23 8.03 -13.83
N SER A 210 -7.54 6.78 -14.16
CA SER A 210 -7.75 6.32 -15.52
C SER A 210 -9.25 6.29 -15.81
N GLY A 211 -9.66 6.85 -16.95
CA GLY A 211 -11.03 6.89 -17.40
C GLY A 211 -11.15 6.39 -18.83
N GLY A 212 -12.21 5.64 -19.13
CA GLY A 212 -12.40 5.24 -20.52
C GLY A 212 -13.73 4.59 -20.84
N ASN A 213 -13.96 4.47 -22.14
CA ASN A 213 -15.02 3.69 -22.77
C ASN A 213 -14.47 3.10 -24.08
N LYS A 214 -15.35 2.54 -24.92
CA LYS A 214 -14.97 1.91 -26.20
C LYS A 214 -14.32 2.85 -27.23
N LEU A 215 -14.46 4.17 -27.08
CA LEU A 215 -13.99 5.18 -28.04
C LEU A 215 -12.78 5.96 -27.54
N VAL A 216 -12.64 6.09 -26.23
CA VAL A 216 -11.55 6.85 -25.62
C VAL A 216 -11.17 6.27 -24.27
N GLY A 217 -9.88 6.07 -24.07
CA GLY A 217 -9.20 5.90 -22.79
C GLY A 217 -8.23 7.06 -22.57
N PHE A 218 -8.13 7.49 -21.31
CA PHE A 218 -7.25 8.57 -20.88
C PHE A 218 -6.86 8.41 -19.41
N ASP A 219 -5.75 9.03 -19.05
CA ASP A 219 -5.27 9.18 -17.69
C ASP A 219 -5.26 10.66 -17.29
N VAL A 220 -5.47 10.90 -16.00
CA VAL A 220 -5.20 12.17 -15.35
C VAL A 220 -4.39 11.96 -14.08
N ARG A 221 -3.36 12.79 -13.92
CA ARG A 221 -2.50 12.84 -12.73
C ARG A 221 -2.86 14.06 -11.93
N LEU A 222 -3.45 13.85 -10.76
CA LEU A 222 -3.91 14.93 -9.90
C LEU A 222 -2.70 15.60 -9.24
N VAL A 223 -2.64 16.93 -9.30
CA VAL A 223 -1.53 17.74 -8.78
C VAL A 223 -2.06 19.09 -8.29
N SER A 224 -1.29 19.81 -7.48
CA SER A 224 -1.71 21.07 -6.84
C SER A 224 -2.27 22.15 -7.77
N LYS A 225 -1.86 22.20 -9.05
CA LYS A 225 -2.40 23.20 -9.99
C LYS A 225 -3.90 23.02 -10.25
N TYR A 226 -4.44 21.81 -10.11
CA TYR A 226 -5.85 21.52 -10.34
C TYR A 226 -6.72 21.70 -9.10
N LEU A 227 -6.15 21.94 -7.91
CA LEU A 227 -6.94 22.09 -6.69
C LEU A 227 -7.86 23.31 -6.75
N ASN A 228 -9.11 23.11 -6.34
CA ASN A 228 -9.99 24.24 -6.04
C ASN A 228 -9.50 24.98 -4.78
N ASP A 229 -9.98 26.21 -4.59
CA ASP A 229 -9.49 27.07 -3.49
C ASP A 229 -9.74 26.49 -2.10
N ALA A 230 -10.88 25.83 -1.89
CA ALA A 230 -11.20 25.20 -0.61
C ALA A 230 -10.23 24.05 -0.26
N SER A 231 -9.75 23.31 -1.26
CA SER A 231 -8.87 22.14 -1.09
C SER A 231 -7.39 22.52 -0.97
N ARG A 232 -7.02 23.76 -1.36
CA ARG A 232 -5.63 24.24 -1.27
C ARG A 232 -5.06 24.23 0.15
N ARG A 233 -5.90 24.21 1.19
CA ARG A 233 -5.46 24.06 2.59
C ARG A 233 -4.69 22.75 2.83
N ASN A 234 -5.03 21.69 2.10
CA ASN A 234 -4.44 20.35 2.23
C ASN A 234 -3.36 20.08 1.16
N ARG A 235 -2.88 21.13 0.46
CA ARG A 235 -1.95 20.96 -0.67
C ARG A 235 -0.58 20.42 -0.25
N ARG A 236 -0.13 20.70 0.97
CA ARG A 236 1.19 20.28 1.48
C ARG A 236 1.13 18.94 2.20
N GLU A 237 0.09 18.77 3.00
CA GLU A 237 -0.12 17.61 3.86
C GLU A 237 -1.62 17.40 3.98
N ILE A 238 -2.06 16.15 3.95
CA ILE A 238 -3.45 15.76 4.16
C ILE A 238 -3.48 14.98 5.48
N VAL A 239 -4.23 15.50 6.46
CA VAL A 239 -4.38 14.86 7.77
C VAL A 239 -5.80 14.34 7.90
N VAL A 240 -5.94 13.01 8.01
CA VAL A 240 -7.23 12.32 8.08
C VAL A 240 -7.42 11.77 9.49
N LYS A 241 -8.35 12.39 10.22
CA LYS A 241 -8.68 11.99 11.58
C LYS A 241 -9.69 10.82 11.57
N PRO A 242 -9.68 9.97 12.62
CA PRO A 242 -10.70 8.95 12.84
C PRO A 242 -12.13 9.47 12.65
N GLY A 243 -12.89 8.86 11.74
CA GLY A 243 -14.29 9.19 11.48
C GLY A 243 -14.54 10.56 10.85
N HIS A 244 -13.50 11.29 10.43
CA HIS A 244 -13.62 12.61 9.80
C HIS A 244 -12.93 12.58 8.43
N PRO A 245 -13.65 12.23 7.35
CA PRO A 245 -13.08 12.17 6.02
C PRO A 245 -12.62 13.55 5.52
N GLU A 246 -11.46 13.60 4.87
CA GLU A 246 -10.96 14.79 4.18
C GLU A 246 -11.29 14.71 2.69
N LYS A 247 -12.01 15.72 2.19
CA LYS A 247 -12.37 15.82 0.77
C LYS A 247 -11.51 16.85 0.05
N MET A 248 -11.03 16.49 -1.14
CA MET A 248 -10.27 17.36 -2.04
C MET A 248 -10.90 17.34 -3.44
N GLU A 249 -11.12 18.51 -4.01
CA GLU A 249 -11.67 18.68 -5.36
C GLU A 249 -10.58 19.17 -6.32
N PHE A 250 -10.45 18.46 -7.44
CA PHE A 250 -9.56 18.78 -8.54
C PHE A 250 -10.37 19.15 -9.79
N LEU A 251 -10.13 20.33 -10.33
CA LEU A 251 -10.71 20.84 -11.56
C LEU A 251 -9.69 20.65 -12.68
N VAL A 252 -9.82 19.58 -13.46
CA VAL A 252 -8.85 19.21 -14.49
C VAL A 252 -9.38 19.66 -15.86
N PRO A 253 -8.72 20.61 -16.54
CA PRO A 253 -9.12 21.00 -17.89
C PRO A 253 -9.08 19.80 -18.84
N TYR A 254 -10.07 19.65 -19.72
CA TYR A 254 -10.06 18.56 -20.70
C TYR A 254 -8.81 18.55 -21.60
N ALA A 255 -8.21 19.71 -21.85
CA ALA A 255 -6.98 19.86 -22.62
C ALA A 255 -5.74 19.26 -21.93
N ASP A 256 -5.79 19.05 -20.61
CA ASP A 256 -4.68 18.51 -19.82
C ASP A 256 -4.79 16.98 -19.63
N LEU A 257 -5.81 16.33 -20.21
CA LEU A 257 -5.95 14.88 -20.19
C LEU A 257 -4.91 14.21 -21.11
N THR A 258 -4.34 13.11 -20.64
CA THR A 258 -3.41 12.30 -21.44
C THR A 258 -4.16 11.12 -22.03
N TYR A 259 -4.36 11.10 -23.36
CA TYR A 259 -5.11 10.04 -24.03
C TYR A 259 -4.24 8.82 -24.37
N ASP A 260 -4.77 7.62 -24.20
CA ASP A 260 -4.05 6.38 -24.50
C ASP A 260 -3.72 6.30 -25.98
N ALA A 261 -2.53 5.82 -26.33
CA ALA A 261 -2.06 5.74 -27.72
C ALA A 261 -3.06 5.02 -28.65
N ASN A 262 -3.79 4.03 -28.14
CA ASN A 262 -4.72 3.21 -28.92
C ASN A 262 -6.17 3.74 -28.93
N SER A 263 -6.47 4.84 -28.24
CA SER A 263 -7.82 5.41 -28.22
C SER A 263 -8.21 5.96 -29.61
N PRO A 264 -9.35 5.53 -30.18
CA PRO A 264 -9.87 6.09 -31.44
C PRO A 264 -10.11 7.60 -31.42
N MET A 265 -10.41 8.15 -30.24
CA MET A 265 -10.63 9.58 -30.03
C MET A 265 -9.55 10.19 -29.11
N ARG A 266 -9.41 11.52 -29.22
CA ARG A 266 -8.50 12.37 -28.41
C ARG A 266 -9.25 13.49 -27.70
N ARG A 267 -10.51 13.22 -27.35
CA ARG A 267 -11.42 14.12 -26.63
C ARG A 267 -12.45 13.31 -25.86
N VAL A 268 -13.01 13.91 -24.81
CA VAL A 268 -14.04 13.27 -23.98
C VAL A 268 -15.41 13.61 -24.54
N GLU A 269 -16.09 12.64 -25.14
CA GLU A 269 -17.44 12.81 -25.67
C GLU A 269 -18.51 12.54 -24.59
N PRO A 270 -19.75 13.03 -24.77
CA PRO A 270 -20.86 12.64 -23.91
C PRO A 270 -21.05 11.13 -23.95
N GLY A 271 -21.24 10.50 -22.79
CA GLY A 271 -21.45 9.07 -22.71
C GLY A 271 -21.14 8.47 -21.35
N THR A 272 -21.22 7.15 -21.29
CA THR A 272 -20.98 6.36 -20.09
C THR A 272 -19.53 5.86 -20.09
N TYR A 273 -18.85 6.06 -18.96
CA TYR A 273 -17.44 5.78 -18.75
C TYR A 273 -17.24 4.87 -17.55
N VAL A 274 -16.12 4.18 -17.57
CA VAL A 274 -15.55 3.44 -16.45
C VAL A 274 -14.35 4.21 -15.94
N PHE A 275 -14.17 4.24 -14.62
CA PHE A 275 -12.98 4.83 -14.01
C PHE A 275 -12.32 3.89 -13.01
N ALA A 276 -11.00 3.96 -12.94
CA ALA A 276 -10.19 3.34 -11.91
C ALA A 276 -9.15 4.35 -11.40
N GLY A 277 -8.75 4.24 -10.15
CA GLY A 277 -7.75 5.11 -9.55
C GLY A 277 -6.67 4.32 -8.82
N LYS A 278 -5.53 4.97 -8.65
CA LYS A 278 -4.41 4.47 -7.84
C LYS A 278 -3.61 5.62 -7.26
N MET A 279 -3.13 5.41 -6.05
CA MET A 279 -2.34 6.36 -5.29
C MET A 279 -0.97 5.77 -4.97
N ASN A 280 0.05 6.60 -5.05
CA ASN A 280 1.39 6.35 -4.53
C ASN A 280 1.88 7.60 -3.78
N VAL A 281 1.94 7.59 -2.47
CA VAL A 281 2.28 8.79 -1.67
C VAL A 281 3.09 8.39 -0.45
N ASP A 282 3.71 9.34 0.24
CA ASP A 282 4.38 9.05 1.50
C ASP A 282 3.39 9.27 2.66
N ILE A 283 3.24 8.25 3.53
CA ILE A 283 2.65 8.43 4.86
C ILE A 283 3.71 9.08 5.72
N LEU A 284 3.35 10.17 6.40
CA LEU A 284 4.19 10.90 7.33
C LEU A 284 3.93 10.47 8.77
N ARG A 285 2.67 10.15 9.09
CA ARG A 285 2.22 9.72 10.42
C ARG A 285 1.06 8.73 10.32
N PRO A 286 0.94 7.79 11.28
CA PRO A 286 1.82 7.59 12.44
C PRO A 286 3.18 6.98 12.04
N GLN A 287 4.20 7.14 12.90
CA GLN A 287 5.59 6.77 12.59
C GLN A 287 5.74 5.29 12.22
N GLU A 288 4.94 4.41 12.81
CA GLU A 288 4.92 2.98 12.48
C GLU A 288 4.46 2.65 11.06
N MET A 289 3.87 3.62 10.36
CA MET A 289 3.48 3.53 8.95
C MET A 289 4.26 4.49 8.05
N ASP A 290 5.24 5.20 8.58
CA ASP A 290 6.06 6.15 7.82
C ASP A 290 6.69 5.47 6.61
N GLY A 291 6.62 6.16 5.47
CA GLY A 291 7.15 5.70 4.21
C GLY A 291 6.14 5.70 3.07
N ARG A 292 6.66 5.37 1.89
CA ARG A 292 5.89 5.37 0.64
C ARG A 292 4.87 4.27 0.63
N ILE A 293 3.65 4.56 0.28
CA ILE A 293 2.56 3.60 0.10
C ILE A 293 2.10 3.54 -1.34
N PHE A 294 1.50 2.41 -1.72
CA PHE A 294 0.70 2.30 -2.92
C PHE A 294 -0.65 1.69 -2.56
N THR A 295 -1.74 2.25 -3.08
CA THR A 295 -3.06 1.65 -2.93
C THR A 295 -3.93 1.96 -4.15
N PRO A 296 -4.65 0.98 -4.72
CA PRO A 296 -5.68 1.26 -5.72
C PRO A 296 -6.86 2.01 -5.08
N THR A 297 -7.84 2.40 -5.88
CA THR A 297 -9.16 2.84 -5.42
C THR A 297 -10.25 1.93 -6.00
N ASN A 298 -11.45 1.97 -5.43
CA ASN A 298 -12.60 1.27 -6.01
C ASN A 298 -12.84 1.71 -7.46
N ARG A 299 -13.18 0.75 -8.32
CA ARG A 299 -13.57 1.01 -9.70
C ARG A 299 -14.96 1.63 -9.72
N LEU A 300 -15.14 2.70 -10.49
CA LEU A 300 -16.44 3.31 -10.74
C LEU A 300 -16.97 2.81 -12.08
N GLU A 301 -18.14 2.21 -12.05
CA GLU A 301 -18.85 1.80 -13.25
C GLU A 301 -19.94 2.82 -13.61
N ASN A 302 -20.26 2.91 -14.89
CA ASN A 302 -21.41 3.66 -15.39
C ASN A 302 -21.44 5.16 -15.06
N VAL A 303 -20.27 5.82 -15.05
CA VAL A 303 -20.18 7.26 -14.83
C VAL A 303 -20.58 8.00 -16.10
N ASN A 304 -21.66 8.79 -16.05
CA ASN A 304 -22.11 9.58 -17.18
C ASN A 304 -21.38 10.93 -17.24
N LEU A 305 -20.65 11.16 -18.32
CA LEU A 305 -20.05 12.44 -18.63
C LEU A 305 -20.86 13.14 -19.72
N THR A 306 -20.96 14.46 -19.59
CA THR A 306 -21.65 15.33 -20.55
C THR A 306 -20.76 15.77 -21.71
N GLY A 307 -19.47 15.41 -21.68
CA GLY A 307 -18.49 15.62 -22.77
C GLY A 307 -18.16 17.07 -23.15
N LYS A 308 -17.15 17.21 -24.02
CA LYS A 308 -16.84 18.38 -24.86
C LYS A 308 -16.13 17.95 -26.15
#